data_AF-A0A969YPY5-F1
#
_entry.id   AF-A0A969YPY5-F1
#
_cell.length_a   1.000
_cell.length_b   1.000
_cell.length_c   1.000
_cell.angle_alpha   90.00
_cell.angle_beta   90.00
_cell.angle_gamma   90.00
#
_symmetry.space_group_name_H-M   'P 1'
#
loop_
_entity.id
_entity.type
_entity.pdbx_description
1 polymer ?
#
loop_
_entity_poly.entity_id
_entity_poly.type
_entity_poly.pdbx_seq_one_letter_code
_entity_poly.pdbx_strand_id
1 'polypeptide(L)'
;TPSTAIETLKVVFLEQLFRLGYTEVARIRNRLQRIVRSGWLSKWPHGLRCLDPEWMESAELLLARTPRILRSAPYMAASTWKSDHIRKRSDLLLGEQLVRMIESVGVFHDALDPDLEHLKEKFWAQGQARDLEEVTIGIMILTAIAGFIDHGQRVLEPIPLSRWPRLFHHLEPEVLRRELRAWIDMLFEDSLNRRSAEDYLQPILQAYDREIAPFVIREEPPDPRFVRFFLFTET
;
A
#
# COMPACT_ATOMS: atom_id res chain seq x y z
N THR A 1 32.05 21.28 9.28
CA THR A 1 32.00 22.73 8.97
C THR A 1 32.42 22.94 7.51
N PRO A 2 32.25 24.14 6.91
CA PRO A 2 32.69 24.39 5.54
C PRO A 2 34.17 24.04 5.30
N SER A 3 35.03 24.25 6.31
CA SER A 3 36.45 23.87 6.26
C SER A 3 36.66 22.35 6.12
N THR A 4 35.92 21.53 6.87
CA THR A 4 36.01 20.05 6.80
C THR A 4 35.54 19.52 5.45
N ALA A 5 34.52 20.14 4.84
CA ALA A 5 34.02 19.74 3.53
C ALA A 5 35.04 20.04 2.42
N ILE A 6 35.75 21.17 2.51
CA ILE A 6 36.81 21.56 1.57
C ILE A 6 38.03 20.64 1.69
N GLU A 7 38.46 20.28 2.90
CA GLU A 7 39.54 19.31 3.09
C GLU A 7 39.15 17.91 2.60
N THR A 8 37.91 17.49 2.84
CA THR A 8 37.42 16.20 2.35
C THR A 8 37.36 16.14 0.83
N LEU A 9 36.98 17.23 0.14
CA LEU A 9 36.98 17.31 -1.32
C LEU A 9 38.37 17.32 -1.96
N LYS A 10 39.42 17.64 -1.19
CA LYS A 10 40.82 17.52 -1.64
C LYS A 10 41.32 16.07 -1.62
N VAL A 11 40.69 15.21 -0.82
CA VAL A 11 41.06 13.80 -0.62
C VAL A 11 40.12 12.84 -1.34
N VAL A 12 38.84 13.20 -1.44
CA VAL A 12 37.77 12.41 -2.08
C VAL A 12 37.37 13.10 -3.37
N PHE A 13 37.66 12.47 -4.50
CA PHE A 13 37.27 12.99 -5.81
C PHE A 13 35.75 13.04 -5.94
N LEU A 14 35.23 14.08 -6.60
CA LEU A 14 33.79 14.24 -6.87
C LEU A 14 33.18 12.99 -7.53
N GLU A 15 33.96 12.28 -8.33
CA GLU A 15 33.58 11.01 -8.93
C GLU A 15 33.25 9.92 -7.89
N GLN A 16 34.03 9.82 -6.81
CA GLN A 16 33.80 8.85 -5.74
C GLN A 16 32.52 9.16 -4.96
N LEU A 17 32.24 10.44 -4.71
CA LEU A 17 30.99 10.89 -4.08
C LEU A 17 29.79 10.60 -4.99
N PHE A 18 29.92 10.86 -6.29
CA PHE A 18 28.87 10.54 -7.27
C PHE A 18 28.60 9.04 -7.35
N ARG A 19 29.66 8.22 -7.44
CA ARG A 19 29.55 6.75 -7.44
C ARG A 19 28.87 6.23 -6.17
N LEU A 20 29.22 6.78 -5.00
CA LEU A 20 28.58 6.40 -3.74
C LEU A 20 27.08 6.71 -3.74
N GLY A 21 26.70 7.95 -4.09
CA GLY A 21 25.29 8.34 -4.18
C GLY A 21 24.51 7.49 -5.18
N TYR A 22 25.08 7.24 -6.36
CA TYR A 22 24.50 6.36 -7.37
C TYR A 22 24.32 4.92 -6.84
N THR A 23 25.31 4.39 -6.12
CA THR A 23 25.27 3.04 -5.55
C THR A 23 24.14 2.89 -4.53
N GLU A 24 23.94 3.88 -3.65
CA GLU A 24 22.85 3.83 -2.67
C GLU A 24 21.48 3.90 -3.35
N VAL A 25 21.30 4.77 -4.35
CA VAL A 25 20.06 4.82 -5.14
C VAL A 25 19.81 3.49 -5.87
N ALA A 26 20.85 2.94 -6.49
CA ALA A 26 20.77 1.66 -7.19
C ALA A 26 20.42 0.53 -6.23
N ARG A 27 20.94 0.53 -5.00
CA ARG A 27 20.61 -0.47 -3.97
C ARG A 27 19.12 -0.49 -3.65
N ILE A 28 18.54 0.69 -3.39
CA ILE A 28 17.12 0.84 -3.09
C ILE A 28 16.27 0.36 -4.27
N ARG A 29 16.58 0.84 -5.48
CA ARG A 29 15.89 0.43 -6.71
C ARG A 29 15.96 -1.08 -6.93
N ASN A 30 17.15 -1.68 -6.79
CA ASN A 30 17.35 -3.11 -7.00
C ASN A 30 16.60 -3.96 -5.97
N ARG A 31 16.47 -3.47 -4.72
CA ARG A 31 15.67 -4.12 -3.69
C ARG A 31 14.18 -4.14 -4.10
N LEU A 32 13.62 -2.99 -4.50
CA LEU A 32 12.24 -2.94 -5.00
C LEU A 32 12.06 -3.82 -6.25
N GLN A 33 13.01 -3.78 -7.18
CA GLN A 33 12.98 -4.59 -8.39
C GLN A 33 12.98 -6.09 -8.09
N ARG A 34 13.67 -6.52 -7.02
CA ARG A 34 13.62 -7.91 -6.56
C ARG A 34 12.24 -8.29 -6.03
N ILE A 35 11.58 -7.40 -5.28
CA ILE A 35 10.20 -7.64 -4.81
C ILE A 35 9.27 -7.84 -6.02
N VAL A 36 9.38 -6.97 -7.03
CA VAL A 36 8.54 -7.04 -8.24
C VAL A 36 8.81 -8.29 -9.08
N ARG A 37 10.07 -8.71 -9.24
CA ARG A 37 10.43 -9.78 -10.17
C ARG A 37 10.41 -11.18 -9.58
N SER A 38 10.65 -11.30 -8.28
CA SER A 38 10.82 -12.59 -7.61
C SER A 38 10.24 -12.63 -6.19
N GLY A 39 9.67 -11.52 -5.71
CA GLY A 39 9.02 -11.45 -4.40
C GLY A 39 7.51 -11.65 -4.50
N TRP A 40 6.79 -11.23 -3.46
CA TRP A 40 5.34 -11.42 -3.38
C TRP A 40 4.59 -10.77 -4.55
N LEU A 41 5.03 -9.60 -5.03
CA LEU A 41 4.44 -8.93 -6.19
C LEU A 41 4.56 -9.75 -7.48
N SER A 42 5.57 -10.64 -7.59
CA SER A 42 5.69 -11.52 -8.76
C SER A 42 4.66 -12.65 -8.78
N LYS A 43 4.00 -12.91 -7.65
CA LYS A 43 2.90 -13.88 -7.53
C LYS A 43 1.57 -13.29 -8.01
N TRP A 44 1.46 -11.96 -8.09
CA TRP A 44 0.27 -11.29 -8.61
C TRP A 44 0.37 -11.07 -10.13
N PRO A 45 -0.65 -11.43 -10.94
CA PRO A 45 -0.56 -11.36 -12.41
C PRO A 45 -0.28 -9.95 -12.96
N HIS A 46 -0.78 -8.92 -12.28
CA HIS A 46 -0.62 -7.52 -12.69
C HIS A 46 0.52 -6.80 -11.94
N GLY A 47 1.36 -7.54 -11.19
CA GLY A 47 2.55 -7.04 -10.53
C GLY A 47 2.30 -5.81 -9.67
N LEU A 48 2.95 -4.69 -10.01
CA LEU A 48 2.84 -3.41 -9.28
C LEU A 48 1.42 -2.87 -9.14
N ARG A 49 0.49 -3.24 -10.04
CA ARG A 49 -0.91 -2.79 -9.98
C ARG A 49 -1.66 -3.36 -8.77
N CYS A 50 -1.11 -4.38 -8.11
CA CYS A 50 -1.59 -4.85 -6.82
C CYS A 50 -1.38 -3.83 -5.68
N LEU A 51 -0.55 -2.79 -5.88
CA LEU A 51 -0.33 -1.77 -4.86
C LEU A 51 -1.43 -0.71 -4.92
N ASP A 52 -1.82 -0.17 -3.77
CA ASP A 52 -2.73 0.98 -3.73
C ASP A 52 -2.12 2.20 -4.46
N PRO A 53 -2.94 3.08 -5.07
CA PRO A 53 -2.48 4.02 -6.09
C PRO A 53 -1.28 4.90 -5.70
N GLU A 54 -1.25 5.41 -4.47
CA GLU A 54 -0.15 6.25 -3.96
C GLU A 54 1.19 5.48 -3.90
N TRP A 55 1.12 4.21 -3.51
CA TRP A 55 2.28 3.34 -3.39
C TRP A 55 2.73 2.83 -4.75
N MET A 56 1.79 2.55 -5.66
CA MET A 56 2.08 2.21 -7.05
C MET A 56 2.85 3.35 -7.74
N GLU A 57 2.34 4.58 -7.69
CA GLU A 57 3.00 5.76 -8.30
C GLU A 57 4.41 5.96 -7.73
N SER A 58 4.56 5.85 -6.41
CA SER A 58 5.85 5.95 -5.73
C SER A 58 6.82 4.86 -6.18
N ALA A 59 6.35 3.62 -6.33
CA ALA A 59 7.16 2.49 -6.78
C ALA A 59 7.62 2.65 -8.23
N GLU A 60 6.74 3.11 -9.13
CA GLU A 60 7.07 3.38 -10.53
C GLU A 60 8.17 4.44 -10.66
N LEU A 61 8.05 5.54 -9.91
CA LEU A 61 9.06 6.60 -9.89
C LEU A 61 10.43 6.11 -9.43
N LEU A 62 10.46 5.22 -8.44
CA LEU A 62 11.69 4.64 -7.92
C LEU A 62 12.31 3.62 -8.88
N LEU A 63 11.49 2.89 -9.65
CA LEU A 63 11.93 1.89 -10.63
C LEU A 63 12.32 2.47 -11.98
N ALA A 64 11.89 3.71 -12.28
CA ALA A 64 12.21 4.44 -13.49
C ALA A 64 13.71 4.45 -13.80
N ARG A 65 14.05 4.67 -15.08
CA ARG A 65 15.45 4.75 -15.54
C ARG A 65 16.28 5.73 -14.71
N THR A 66 15.67 6.85 -14.33
CA THR A 66 16.24 7.84 -13.42
C THR A 66 15.35 7.89 -12.19
N PRO A 67 15.72 7.21 -11.09
CA PRO A 67 14.87 7.11 -9.90
C PRO A 67 14.49 8.47 -9.32
N ARG A 68 13.22 8.57 -8.92
CA ARG A 68 12.59 9.76 -8.32
C ARG A 68 11.78 9.36 -7.09
N ILE A 69 11.42 10.35 -6.29
CA ILE A 69 10.53 10.20 -5.13
C ILE A 69 9.38 11.21 -5.22
N LEU A 70 8.23 10.88 -4.63
CA LEU A 70 7.16 11.84 -4.41
C LEU A 70 7.46 12.69 -3.17
N ARG A 71 7.19 13.99 -3.27
CA ARG A 71 7.23 14.93 -2.15
C ARG A 71 5.89 15.66 -2.05
N SER A 72 5.44 15.91 -0.82
CA SER A 72 4.35 16.86 -0.59
C SER A 72 4.82 18.26 -0.98
N ALA A 73 4.08 18.95 -1.86
CA ALA A 73 4.45 20.29 -2.31
C ALA A 73 4.13 21.33 -1.22
N PRO A 74 5.12 22.09 -0.71
CA PRO A 74 4.90 23.00 0.43
C PRO A 74 4.13 24.30 0.09
N TYR A 75 3.82 24.57 -1.18
CA TYR A 75 3.28 25.87 -1.63
C TYR A 75 2.06 25.80 -2.56
N MET A 76 1.50 24.60 -2.75
CA MET A 76 0.22 24.44 -3.44
C MET A 76 -0.77 23.81 -2.46
N ALA A 77 -2.05 24.16 -2.59
CA ALA A 77 -3.13 23.70 -1.71
C ALA A 77 -2.91 22.23 -1.30
N ALA A 78 -3.00 21.96 0.00
CA ALA A 78 -2.69 20.68 0.63
C ALA A 78 -3.32 19.50 -0.13
N SER A 79 -2.57 18.87 -1.05
CA SER A 79 -2.89 17.61 -1.75
C SER A 79 -2.01 17.33 -2.98
N THR A 80 -1.28 18.30 -3.53
CA THR A 80 -0.43 18.02 -4.70
C THR A 80 0.93 17.44 -4.33
N TRP A 81 1.10 16.14 -4.60
CA TRP A 81 2.40 15.48 -4.62
C TRP A 81 3.18 15.85 -5.89
N LYS A 82 4.49 16.02 -5.78
CA LYS A 82 5.38 16.32 -6.91
C LYS A 82 6.54 15.32 -6.95
N SER A 83 6.77 14.75 -8.13
CA SER A 83 7.96 13.94 -8.36
C SER A 83 9.23 14.80 -8.42
N ASP A 84 10.28 14.35 -7.73
CA ASP A 84 11.58 15.03 -7.69
C ASP A 84 12.72 14.02 -7.63
N HIS A 85 13.92 14.48 -7.99
CA HIS A 85 15.14 13.69 -7.92
C HIS A 85 15.58 13.46 -6.48
N ILE A 86 16.25 12.32 -6.26
CA ILE A 86 16.95 12.01 -5.02
C ILE A 86 18.23 12.85 -4.97
N ARG A 87 18.34 13.77 -4.00
CA ARG A 87 19.47 14.70 -3.87
C ARG A 87 20.14 14.66 -2.51
N LYS A 88 19.40 14.23 -1.48
CA LYS A 88 19.83 14.28 -0.08
C LYS A 88 19.72 12.91 0.57
N ARG A 89 20.45 12.72 1.68
CA ARG A 89 20.34 11.49 2.50
C ARG A 89 18.91 11.22 2.98
N SER A 90 18.14 12.26 3.29
CA SER A 90 16.72 12.14 3.63
C SER A 90 15.90 11.46 2.53
N ASP A 91 16.24 11.71 1.27
CA ASP A 91 15.54 11.15 0.12
C ASP A 91 15.83 9.65 -0.03
N LEU A 92 17.06 9.22 0.29
CA LEU A 92 17.42 7.81 0.38
C LEU A 92 16.65 7.11 1.51
N LEU A 93 16.49 7.77 2.66
CA LEU A 93 15.70 7.23 3.76
C LEU A 93 14.21 7.08 3.39
N LEU A 94 13.65 8.06 2.67
CA LEU A 94 12.28 7.96 2.14
C LEU A 94 12.14 6.79 1.15
N GLY A 95 13.10 6.62 0.24
CA GLY A 95 13.12 5.47 -0.68
C GLY A 95 13.23 4.13 0.05
N GLU A 96 14.11 4.02 1.04
CA GLU A 96 14.23 2.81 1.88
C GLU A 96 12.98 2.54 2.71
N GLN A 97 12.29 3.58 3.18
CA GLN A 97 11.02 3.44 3.89
C GLN A 97 9.94 2.93 2.94
N LEU A 98 9.79 3.52 1.74
CA LEU A 98 8.86 3.05 0.72
C LEU A 98 9.04 1.55 0.41
N VAL A 99 10.29 1.13 0.16
CA VAL A 99 10.57 -0.28 -0.14
C VAL A 99 10.22 -1.17 1.04
N ARG A 100 10.49 -0.75 2.28
CA ARG A 100 10.09 -1.48 3.48
C ARG A 100 8.57 -1.59 3.65
N MET A 101 7.84 -0.51 3.40
CA MET A 101 6.37 -0.52 3.46
C MET A 101 5.81 -1.54 2.45
N ILE A 102 6.25 -1.48 1.20
CA ILE A 102 5.83 -2.43 0.14
C ILE A 102 6.24 -3.87 0.47
N GLU A 103 7.43 -4.08 1.04
CA GLU A 103 7.86 -5.42 1.47
C GLU A 103 7.01 -5.94 2.62
N SER A 104 6.69 -5.10 3.61
CA SER A 104 5.93 -5.49 4.79
C SER A 104 4.52 -5.96 4.44
N VAL A 105 3.85 -5.31 3.49
CA VAL A 105 2.51 -5.75 3.08
C VAL A 105 2.48 -7.07 2.31
N GLY A 106 3.64 -7.54 1.85
CA GLY A 106 3.78 -8.89 1.29
C GLY A 106 3.43 -10.00 2.28
N VAL A 107 3.59 -9.76 3.59
CA VAL A 107 3.19 -10.71 4.63
C VAL A 107 1.68 -10.93 4.64
N PHE A 108 0.88 -9.88 4.37
CA PHE A 108 -0.57 -10.04 4.21
C PHE A 108 -0.91 -10.82 2.95
N HIS A 109 -0.24 -10.54 1.83
CA HIS A 109 -0.45 -11.31 0.61
C HIS A 109 -0.20 -12.81 0.86
N ASP A 110 0.91 -13.16 1.52
CA ASP A 110 1.24 -14.54 1.84
C ASP A 110 0.27 -15.16 2.87
N ALA A 111 -0.24 -14.37 3.83
CA ALA A 111 -1.23 -14.85 4.80
C ALA A 111 -2.63 -15.04 4.20
N LEU A 112 -2.97 -14.24 3.19
CA LEU A 112 -4.24 -14.31 2.47
C LEU A 112 -4.27 -15.45 1.45
N ASP A 113 -3.10 -15.80 0.89
CA ASP A 113 -2.90 -16.83 -0.13
C ASP A 113 -4.00 -16.82 -1.22
N PRO A 114 -4.10 -15.73 -2.01
CA PRO A 114 -5.25 -15.48 -2.86
C PRO A 114 -5.40 -16.54 -3.98
N ASP A 115 -6.55 -17.21 -4.02
CA ASP A 115 -6.94 -18.05 -5.17
C ASP A 115 -7.44 -17.17 -6.32
N LEU A 116 -6.54 -16.90 -7.26
CA LEU A 116 -6.77 -15.98 -8.36
C LEU A 116 -7.86 -16.45 -9.34
N GLU A 117 -7.99 -17.76 -9.54
CA GLU A 117 -9.03 -18.29 -10.44
C GLU A 117 -10.39 -18.17 -9.78
N HIS A 118 -10.46 -18.50 -8.49
CA HIS A 118 -11.68 -18.33 -7.70
C HIS A 118 -12.15 -16.86 -7.64
N LEU A 119 -11.22 -15.91 -7.46
CA LEU A 119 -11.57 -14.49 -7.40
C LEU A 119 -12.13 -13.97 -8.73
N LYS A 120 -11.51 -14.35 -9.86
CA LYS A 120 -11.99 -13.95 -11.19
C LYS A 120 -13.43 -14.38 -11.45
N GLU A 121 -13.81 -15.57 -11.00
CA GLU A 121 -15.17 -16.11 -11.18
C GLU A 121 -16.22 -15.38 -10.33
N LYS A 122 -15.82 -14.83 -9.19
CA LYS A 122 -16.74 -14.21 -8.22
C LYS A 122 -16.91 -12.70 -8.36
N PHE A 123 -16.09 -12.01 -9.15
CA PHE A 123 -16.18 -10.55 -9.25
C PHE A 123 -17.55 -10.08 -9.74
N TRP A 124 -18.12 -9.13 -9.00
CA TRP A 124 -19.30 -8.44 -9.45
C TRP A 124 -18.96 -7.36 -10.47
N ALA A 125 -19.46 -7.53 -11.70
CA ALA A 125 -19.16 -6.64 -12.83
C ALA A 125 -19.57 -5.16 -12.62
N GLN A 126 -20.50 -4.87 -11.70
CA GLN A 126 -20.93 -3.49 -11.40
C GLN A 126 -20.16 -2.85 -10.24
N GLY A 127 -19.27 -3.61 -9.58
CA GLY A 127 -18.42 -3.11 -8.50
C GLY A 127 -17.34 -2.15 -8.98
N GLN A 128 -16.59 -1.61 -8.01
CA GLN A 128 -15.42 -0.76 -8.27
C GLN A 128 -14.17 -1.55 -8.67
N ALA A 129 -14.04 -2.80 -8.20
CA ALA A 129 -13.01 -3.73 -8.62
C ALA A 129 -13.66 -4.91 -9.36
N ARG A 130 -13.57 -4.89 -10.69
CA ARG A 130 -14.29 -5.80 -11.61
C ARG A 130 -13.42 -6.92 -12.14
N ASP A 131 -12.11 -6.73 -12.08
CA ASP A 131 -11.10 -7.69 -12.48
C ASP A 131 -9.86 -7.59 -11.58
N LEU A 132 -8.90 -8.49 -11.77
CA LEU A 132 -7.66 -8.54 -10.96
C LEU A 132 -6.72 -7.34 -11.17
N GLU A 133 -6.90 -6.54 -12.22
CA GLU A 133 -6.09 -5.34 -12.48
C GLU A 133 -6.49 -4.19 -11.56
N GLU A 134 -7.76 -4.18 -11.13
CA GLU A 134 -8.34 -3.17 -10.23
C GLU A 134 -8.22 -3.56 -8.73
N VAL A 135 -7.84 -4.80 -8.42
CA VAL A 135 -7.68 -5.26 -7.04
C VAL A 135 -6.32 -4.87 -6.46
N THR A 136 -6.36 -4.12 -5.35
CA THR A 136 -5.17 -3.75 -4.58
C THR A 136 -5.04 -4.59 -3.30
N ILE A 137 -3.84 -4.64 -2.73
CA ILE A 137 -3.58 -5.28 -1.44
C ILE A 137 -4.39 -4.65 -0.31
N GLY A 138 -4.62 -3.34 -0.35
CA GLY A 138 -5.55 -2.65 0.53
C GLY A 138 -6.96 -3.24 0.45
N ILE A 139 -7.52 -3.37 -0.75
CA ILE A 139 -8.85 -3.97 -0.97
C ILE A 139 -8.90 -5.41 -0.44
N MET A 140 -7.86 -6.22 -0.71
CA MET A 140 -7.79 -7.59 -0.23
C MET A 140 -7.78 -7.68 1.30
N ILE A 141 -6.95 -6.87 1.96
CA ILE A 141 -6.85 -6.83 3.42
C ILE A 141 -8.18 -6.40 4.05
N LEU A 142 -8.79 -5.33 3.54
CA LEU A 142 -10.04 -4.82 4.08
C LEU A 142 -11.21 -5.80 3.86
N THR A 143 -11.26 -6.46 2.71
CA THR A 143 -12.25 -7.51 2.43
C THR A 143 -12.10 -8.68 3.40
N ALA A 144 -10.88 -9.16 3.66
CA ALA A 144 -10.65 -10.25 4.59
C ALA A 144 -10.96 -9.87 6.05
N ILE A 145 -10.74 -8.62 6.44
CA ILE A 145 -11.18 -8.12 7.76
C ILE A 145 -12.70 -8.08 7.83
N ALA A 146 -13.39 -7.67 6.77
CA ALA A 146 -14.84 -7.70 6.74
C ALA A 146 -15.39 -9.13 6.90
N GLY A 147 -14.78 -10.12 6.23
CA GLY A 147 -15.09 -11.54 6.46
C GLY A 147 -14.82 -11.98 7.90
N PHE A 148 -13.73 -11.52 8.52
CA PHE A 148 -13.44 -11.81 9.92
C PHE A 148 -14.49 -11.23 10.86
N ILE A 149 -15.00 -10.03 10.58
CA ILE A 149 -16.08 -9.41 11.35
C ILE A 149 -17.41 -10.14 11.14
N ASP A 150 -17.70 -10.62 9.92
CA ASP A 150 -18.95 -11.34 9.60
C ASP A 150 -18.98 -12.76 10.22
N HIS A 151 -17.92 -13.53 10.02
CA HIS A 151 -17.90 -14.97 10.30
C HIS A 151 -16.61 -15.47 10.99
N GLY A 152 -15.75 -14.58 11.49
CA GLY A 152 -14.62 -14.93 12.35
C GLY A 152 -13.41 -15.52 11.62
N GLN A 153 -13.35 -15.44 10.28
CA GLN A 153 -12.21 -15.94 9.50
C GLN A 153 -11.65 -14.85 8.59
N ARG A 154 -10.31 -14.72 8.58
CA ARG A 154 -9.58 -13.78 7.69
C ARG A 154 -9.28 -14.48 6.36
N VAL A 155 -10.31 -14.66 5.55
CA VAL A 155 -10.21 -15.25 4.22
C VAL A 155 -10.53 -14.18 3.19
N LEU A 156 -9.78 -14.14 2.11
CA LEU A 156 -10.09 -13.26 0.99
C LEU A 156 -11.27 -13.84 0.19
N GLU A 157 -12.48 -13.48 0.60
CA GLU A 157 -13.71 -13.84 -0.10
C GLU A 157 -14.53 -12.57 -0.40
N PRO A 158 -14.94 -12.34 -1.67
CA PRO A 158 -15.81 -11.21 -1.99
C PRO A 158 -17.11 -11.23 -1.19
N ILE A 159 -17.57 -10.05 -0.76
CA ILE A 159 -18.75 -9.88 0.08
C ILE A 159 -20.00 -10.07 -0.79
N PRO A 160 -20.91 -11.00 -0.46
CA PRO A 160 -22.19 -11.11 -1.16
C PRO A 160 -23.02 -9.83 -0.98
N LEU A 161 -23.58 -9.31 -2.07
CA LEU A 161 -24.42 -8.09 -2.04
C LEU A 161 -25.58 -8.21 -1.06
N SER A 162 -26.15 -9.40 -0.94
CA SER A 162 -27.23 -9.72 0.00
C SER A 162 -26.84 -9.52 1.47
N ARG A 163 -25.54 -9.64 1.80
CA ARG A 163 -25.02 -9.46 3.17
C ARG A 163 -24.60 -8.03 3.47
N TRP A 164 -24.31 -7.23 2.45
CA TRP A 164 -23.78 -5.88 2.62
C TRP A 164 -24.58 -5.00 3.59
N PRO A 165 -25.93 -4.90 3.51
CA PRO A 165 -26.68 -4.03 4.41
C PRO A 165 -26.51 -4.41 5.88
N ARG A 166 -26.45 -5.71 6.18
CA ARG A 166 -26.25 -6.19 7.55
C ARG A 166 -24.81 -5.99 8.01
N LEU A 167 -23.85 -6.37 7.16
CA LEU A 167 -22.43 -6.32 7.51
C LEU A 167 -21.94 -4.89 7.69
N PHE A 168 -22.44 -3.94 6.90
CA PHE A 168 -22.07 -2.53 6.95
C PHE A 168 -22.09 -1.94 8.37
N HIS A 169 -23.13 -2.25 9.16
CA HIS A 169 -23.28 -1.77 10.54
C HIS A 169 -22.18 -2.26 11.50
N HIS A 170 -21.41 -3.27 11.09
CA HIS A 170 -20.27 -3.79 11.85
C HIS A 170 -18.92 -3.32 11.30
N LEU A 171 -18.92 -2.63 10.16
CA LEU A 171 -17.72 -2.14 9.47
C LEU A 171 -17.43 -0.66 9.75
N GLU A 172 -17.80 -0.16 10.93
CA GLU A 172 -17.43 1.19 11.34
C GLU A 172 -15.90 1.39 11.27
N PRO A 173 -15.41 2.58 10.86
CA PRO A 173 -13.97 2.84 10.71
C PRO A 173 -13.12 2.45 11.91
N GLU A 174 -13.59 2.69 13.13
CA GLU A 174 -12.87 2.36 14.36
C GLU A 174 -12.83 0.85 14.64
N VAL A 175 -13.91 0.12 14.30
CA VAL A 175 -13.92 -1.35 14.39
C VAL A 175 -12.90 -1.92 13.41
N LEU A 176 -12.93 -1.47 12.16
CA LEU A 176 -12.00 -1.95 11.13
C LEU A 176 -10.54 -1.64 11.52
N ARG A 177 -10.26 -0.43 12.01
CA ARG A 177 -8.93 -0.01 12.49
C ARG A 177 -8.43 -0.92 13.62
N ARG A 178 -9.30 -1.26 14.57
CA ARG A 178 -8.96 -2.16 15.68
C ARG A 178 -8.64 -3.57 15.19
N GLU A 179 -9.48 -4.14 14.33
CA GLU A 179 -9.28 -5.50 13.82
C GLU A 179 -8.03 -5.61 12.93
N LEU A 180 -7.76 -4.57 12.13
CA LEU A 180 -6.53 -4.50 11.36
C LEU A 180 -5.30 -4.45 12.26
N ARG A 181 -5.32 -3.62 13.31
CA ARG A 181 -4.21 -3.53 14.27
C ARG A 181 -3.96 -4.86 14.97
N ALA A 182 -5.01 -5.55 15.40
CA ALA A 182 -4.90 -6.87 15.99
C ALA A 182 -4.28 -7.88 15.02
N TRP A 183 -4.59 -7.79 13.72
CA TRP A 183 -3.99 -8.64 12.71
C TRP A 183 -2.51 -8.29 12.45
N ILE A 184 -2.18 -7.00 12.39
CA ILE A 184 -0.80 -6.51 12.32
C ILE A 184 0.03 -7.04 13.51
N ASP A 185 -0.49 -6.92 14.73
CA ASP A 185 0.19 -7.41 15.94
C ASP A 185 0.42 -8.93 15.91
N MET A 186 -0.46 -9.68 15.24
CA MET A 186 -0.34 -11.12 15.05
C MET A 186 0.70 -11.50 13.99
N LEU A 187 0.78 -10.77 12.87
CA LEU A 187 1.69 -11.09 11.77
C LEU A 187 3.13 -10.62 11.99
N PHE A 188 3.33 -9.56 12.77
CA PHE A 188 4.63 -8.90 12.90
C PHE A 188 5.17 -8.91 14.33
N GLU A 189 6.19 -9.73 14.57
CA GLU A 189 6.99 -9.67 15.80
C GLU A 189 7.90 -8.44 15.84
N ASP A 190 8.52 -8.10 14.71
CA ASP A 190 9.44 -6.97 14.59
C ASP A 190 8.71 -5.61 14.54
N SER A 191 9.08 -4.71 15.44
CA SER A 191 8.46 -3.38 15.57
C SER A 191 8.65 -2.48 14.34
N LEU A 192 9.74 -2.63 13.59
CA LEU A 192 10.01 -1.80 12.41
C LEU A 192 9.13 -2.23 11.23
N ASN A 193 9.01 -3.54 11.00
CA ASN A 193 8.12 -4.09 9.98
C ASN A 193 6.66 -3.81 10.31
N ARG A 194 6.28 -3.93 11.60
CA ARG A 194 4.96 -3.55 12.09
C ARG A 194 4.61 -2.11 11.73
N ARG A 195 5.50 -1.17 12.08
CA ARG A 195 5.32 0.25 11.76
C ARG A 195 5.28 0.51 10.25
N SER A 196 6.06 -0.23 9.46
CA SER A 196 6.05 -0.09 8.00
C SER A 196 4.72 -0.55 7.40
N ALA A 197 4.12 -1.62 7.93
CA ALA A 197 2.79 -2.07 7.53
C ALA A 197 1.71 -1.05 7.93
N GLU A 198 1.80 -0.51 9.14
CA GLU A 198 0.89 0.56 9.61
C GLU A 198 1.00 1.81 8.73
N ASP A 199 2.21 2.28 8.42
CA ASP A 199 2.46 3.43 7.55
C ASP A 199 1.89 3.21 6.13
N TYR A 200 1.98 1.99 5.60
CA TYR A 200 1.36 1.64 4.31
C TYR A 200 -0.17 1.73 4.35
N LEU A 201 -0.78 1.19 5.41
CA LEU A 201 -2.23 1.01 5.50
C LEU A 201 -2.95 2.28 5.99
N GLN A 202 -2.25 3.18 6.66
CA GLN A 202 -2.84 4.36 7.26
C GLN A 202 -3.55 5.30 6.24
N PRO A 203 -2.99 5.63 5.06
CA PRO A 203 -3.70 6.43 4.05
C PRO A 203 -4.97 5.74 3.53
N ILE A 204 -4.95 4.40 3.43
CA ILE A 204 -6.09 3.59 2.99
C ILE A 204 -7.21 3.67 4.02
N LEU A 205 -6.90 3.51 5.31
CA LEU A 205 -7.87 3.67 6.41
C LEU A 205 -8.44 5.09 6.48
N GLN A 206 -7.63 6.12 6.23
CA GLN A 206 -8.10 7.50 6.17
C GLN A 206 -9.01 7.76 4.96
N ALA A 207 -8.78 7.08 3.85
CA ALA A 207 -9.65 7.16 2.68
C ALA A 207 -10.98 6.42 2.93
N TYR A 208 -10.91 5.24 3.58
CA TYR A 208 -12.06 4.47 4.02
C TYR A 208 -12.96 5.27 4.96
N ASP A 209 -12.38 5.84 6.01
CA ASP A 209 -13.11 6.66 6.99
C ASP A 209 -13.85 7.82 6.31
N ARG A 210 -13.18 8.57 5.43
CA ARG A 210 -13.79 9.66 4.67
C ARG A 210 -14.95 9.22 3.77
N GLU A 211 -14.88 8.02 3.20
CA GLU A 211 -15.93 7.48 2.35
C GLU A 211 -17.13 6.98 3.16
N ILE A 212 -16.88 6.32 4.28
CA ILE A 212 -17.88 5.54 5.02
C ILE A 212 -18.53 6.34 6.16
N ALA A 213 -17.81 7.26 6.81
CA ALA A 213 -18.33 8.03 7.94
C ALA A 213 -19.68 8.73 7.67
N PRO A 214 -19.94 9.34 6.49
CA PRO A 214 -21.24 9.95 6.20
C PRO A 214 -22.41 8.97 6.23
N PHE A 215 -22.17 7.71 5.88
CA PHE A 215 -23.17 6.64 5.83
C PHE A 215 -23.41 6.03 7.20
N VAL A 216 -22.35 5.89 8.01
CA VAL A 216 -22.45 5.45 9.41
C VAL A 216 -23.33 6.41 10.22
N ILE A 217 -23.14 7.72 10.05
CA ILE A 217 -23.95 8.75 10.73
C ILE A 217 -25.45 8.65 10.36
N ARG A 218 -25.75 8.22 9.14
CA ARG A 218 -27.12 8.08 8.64
C ARG A 218 -27.72 6.70 8.91
N GLU A 219 -26.93 5.77 9.45
CA GLU A 219 -27.30 4.36 9.62
C GLU A 219 -27.81 3.71 8.31
N GLU A 220 -27.31 4.18 7.17
CA GLU A 220 -27.73 3.70 5.85
C GLU A 220 -26.51 3.20 5.08
N PRO A 221 -26.46 1.92 4.66
CA PRO A 221 -25.34 1.40 3.89
C PRO A 221 -25.21 2.14 2.56
N PRO A 222 -23.99 2.54 2.14
CA PRO A 222 -23.78 3.06 0.79
C PRO A 222 -24.09 1.98 -0.23
N ASP A 223 -24.45 2.40 -1.44
CA ASP A 223 -24.59 1.49 -2.57
C ASP A 223 -23.23 0.82 -2.87
N PRO A 224 -23.14 -0.54 -2.85
CA PRO A 224 -21.92 -1.28 -3.11
C PRO A 224 -21.19 -0.90 -4.40
N ARG A 225 -21.91 -0.42 -5.43
CA ARG A 225 -21.33 0.00 -6.70
C ARG A 225 -20.36 1.16 -6.57
N PHE A 226 -20.44 1.93 -5.48
CA PHE A 226 -19.60 3.10 -5.24
C PHE A 226 -18.61 2.89 -4.10
N VAL A 227 -18.59 1.71 -3.46
CA VAL A 227 -17.67 1.40 -2.38
C VAL A 227 -16.36 0.85 -2.96
N ARG A 228 -15.24 1.52 -2.67
CA ARG A 228 -13.94 1.25 -3.32
C ARG A 228 -13.07 0.23 -2.59
N PHE A 229 -13.41 -0.09 -1.35
CA PHE A 229 -12.49 -0.75 -0.42
C PHE A 229 -12.75 -2.25 -0.23
N PHE A 230 -13.78 -2.78 -0.86
CA PHE A 230 -14.16 -4.18 -0.74
C PHE A 230 -14.40 -4.83 -2.09
N LEU A 231 -14.16 -6.14 -2.15
CA LEU A 231 -14.63 -6.98 -3.24
C LEU A 231 -16.07 -7.38 -2.98
N PHE A 232 -16.89 -7.37 -4.04
CA PHE A 232 -18.29 -7.78 -3.98
C PHE A 232 -18.58 -8.89 -4.97
N THR A 233 -19.60 -9.69 -4.66
CA THR A 233 -20.13 -10.75 -5.51
C THR A 233 -21.66 -10.76 -5.47
N GLU A 234 -22.32 -11.21 -6.55
CA GLU A 234 -23.78 -11.29 -6.61
C GLU A 234 -24.36 -12.38 -5.70
N THR A 235 -23.59 -13.44 -5.44
CA THR A 235 -24.02 -14.66 -4.75
C THR A 235 -23.44 -14.81 -3.36
#